data_AF-A0A8S3B691-F1
#
_entry.id   AF-A0A8S3B691-F1
#
_cell.length_a   1.000
_cell.length_b   1.000
_cell.length_c   1.000
_cell.angle_alpha   90.00
_cell.angle_beta   90.00
_cell.angle_gamma   90.00
#
_symmetry.space_group_name_H-M   'P 1'
#
loop_
_entity.id
_entity.type
_entity.pdbx_description
1 polymer ?
#
loop_
_entity_poly.entity_id
_entity_poly.type
_entity_poly.pdbx_seq_one_letter_code
_entity_poly.pdbx_strand_id
1 'polypeptide(L)' 'LAPLSHDLAGLILPHDHFATHLNDAGLTEHAELEKQNFKATGEVLAEVWSINVIDEYPVVAEYINPSPMLDEQLKMVDAT' A
#
# COMPACT_ATOMS: atom_id res chain seq x y z
N LEU A 1 13.87 -19.52 -2.71
CA LEU A 1 12.64 -18.88 -3.27
C LEU A 1 11.77 -18.23 -2.18
N ALA A 2 12.36 -17.61 -1.14
CA ALA A 2 11.62 -16.88 -0.10
C ALA A 2 12.23 -15.53 0.34
N PRO A 3 13.19 -14.89 -0.38
CA PRO A 3 13.84 -13.67 0.13
C PRO A 3 12.82 -12.53 0.32
N LEU A 4 11.92 -12.32 -0.65
CA LEU A 4 10.92 -11.25 -0.58
C LEU A 4 9.94 -11.40 0.58
N SER A 5 9.48 -12.61 0.89
CA SER A 5 8.54 -12.83 2.00
C SER A 5 9.21 -12.67 3.37
N HIS A 6 10.52 -12.91 3.45
CA HIS A 6 11.30 -12.71 4.67
C HIS A 6 11.49 -11.22 4.97
N ASP A 7 11.77 -10.40 3.96
CA ASP A 7 12.02 -8.96 4.18
C ASP A 7 10.73 -8.18 4.46
N LEU A 8 9.58 -8.73 4.07
CA LEU A 8 8.27 -8.22 4.48
C LEU A 8 7.84 -8.73 5.87
N ALA A 9 8.49 -9.77 6.40
CA ALA A 9 8.12 -10.32 7.70
C ALA A 9 8.52 -9.35 8.81
N GLY A 10 7.52 -8.82 9.52
CA GLY A 10 7.73 -7.84 10.60
C GLY A 10 7.73 -6.38 10.15
N LEU A 11 7.50 -6.11 8.86
CA LEU A 11 7.27 -4.74 8.39
C LEU A 11 5.90 -4.26 8.90
N ILE A 12 5.90 -3.22 9.71
CA ILE A 12 4.68 -2.57 10.19
C ILE A 12 4.50 -1.29 9.40
N LEU A 13 3.45 -1.23 8.59
CA LEU A 13 3.10 -0.07 7.78
C LEU A 13 2.01 0.73 8.49
N PRO A 14 2.25 1.99 8.85
CA PRO A 14 1.24 2.83 9.48
C PRO A 14 0.14 3.16 8.47
N HIS A 15 -1.11 2.97 8.88
CA HIS A 15 -2.29 3.28 8.07
C HIS A 15 -2.61 4.79 8.04
N ASP A 16 -1.99 5.56 8.93
CA ASP A 16 -2.21 6.98 9.18
C ASP A 16 -0.95 7.83 8.94
N HIS A 17 -0.08 7.39 8.01
CA HIS A 17 1.23 8.00 7.73
C HIS A 17 1.20 9.54 7.61
N PHE A 18 0.17 10.11 6.98
CA PHE A 18 -0.04 11.55 6.86
C PHE A 18 -1.03 12.11 7.90
N ALA A 19 -2.12 11.39 8.14
CA ALA A 19 -3.11 11.66 9.19
C ALA A 19 -4.15 10.53 9.23
N THR A 20 -4.93 10.47 10.32
CA THR A 20 -6.08 9.55 10.38
C THR A 20 -7.13 9.95 9.33
N HIS A 21 -7.47 9.00 8.49
CA HIS A 21 -8.56 9.11 7.50
C HIS A 21 -9.82 8.38 7.96
N LEU A 22 -9.75 7.73 9.13
CA LEU A 22 -10.82 6.92 9.72
C LEU A 22 -11.53 7.70 10.84
N ASN A 23 -12.84 7.54 10.93
CA ASN A 23 -13.64 8.01 12.05
C ASN A 23 -13.59 7.03 13.25
N ASP A 24 -14.24 7.36 14.37
CA ASP A 24 -14.31 6.51 15.57
C ASP A 24 -14.92 5.12 15.33
N ALA A 25 -15.67 4.93 14.23
CA ALA A 25 -16.21 3.64 13.82
C ALA A 25 -15.26 2.85 12.90
N GLY A 26 -14.08 3.37 12.59
CA GLY A 26 -13.11 2.76 11.68
C GLY A 26 -13.48 2.87 10.20
N LEU A 27 -14.41 3.76 9.85
CA LEU A 27 -14.83 4.01 8.46
C LEU A 27 -14.08 5.20 7.88
N THR A 28 -13.76 5.11 6.59
CA THR A 28 -13.10 6.20 5.86
C THR A 28 -13.98 7.45 5.78
N GLU A 29 -13.54 8.51 6.44
CA GLU A 29 -14.14 9.84 6.38
C GLU A 29 -13.46 10.72 5.32
N HIS A 30 -12.18 10.46 5.05
CA HIS A 30 -11.35 11.27 4.15
C HIS A 30 -10.73 10.41 3.04
N ALA A 31 -11.50 10.12 1.99
CA ALA A 31 -11.06 9.27 0.88
C ALA A 31 -9.78 9.76 0.17
N GLU A 32 -9.57 11.07 0.05
CA GLU A 32 -8.34 11.59 -0.57
C GLU A 32 -7.11 11.35 0.31
N LEU A 33 -7.28 11.43 1.62
CA LEU A 33 -6.22 11.19 2.60
C LEU A 33 -5.91 9.69 2.72
N GLU A 34 -6.94 8.85 2.67
CA GLU A 34 -6.80 7.39 2.55
C GLU A 34 -5.94 7.02 1.35
N LYS A 35 -6.22 7.58 0.17
CA LYS A 35 -5.41 7.33 -1.04
C LYS A 35 -3.96 7.75 -0.87
N GLN A 36 -3.70 8.87 -0.22
CA GLN A 36 -2.32 9.32 0.06
C GLN A 36 -1.61 8.38 1.03
N ASN A 37 -2.27 7.96 2.11
CA ASN A 37 -1.73 6.99 3.06
C ASN A 37 -1.45 5.63 2.41
N PHE A 38 -2.36 5.17 1.55
CA PHE A 38 -2.21 3.91 0.81
C PHE A 38 -1.07 3.99 -0.20
N LYS A 39 -0.95 5.11 -0.92
CA LYS A 39 0.16 5.38 -1.83
C LYS A 39 1.50 5.34 -1.10
N ALA A 40 1.65 6.05 0.01
CA ALA A 40 2.92 6.03 0.77
C ALA A 40 3.28 4.63 1.25
N THR A 41 2.29 3.85 1.68
CA THR A 41 2.49 2.44 2.03
C THR A 41 2.99 1.61 0.85
N GLY A 42 2.39 1.82 -0.33
CA GLY A 42 2.81 1.17 -1.57
C GLY A 42 4.22 1.57 -2.03
N GLU A 43 4.60 2.83 -1.84
CA GLU A 43 5.96 3.33 -2.14
C GLU A 43 7.01 2.68 -1.21
N VAL A 44 6.72 2.54 0.08
CA VAL A 44 7.59 1.84 1.04
C VAL A 44 7.75 0.36 0.67
N LEU A 45 6.66 -0.31 0.28
CA LEU A 45 6.71 -1.70 -0.20
C LEU A 45 7.58 -1.84 -1.46
N ALA A 46 7.44 -0.91 -2.40
CA ALA A 46 8.26 -0.88 -3.61
C ALA A 46 9.76 -0.67 -3.27
N GLU A 47 10.08 0.25 -2.36
CA GLU A 47 11.45 0.47 -1.90
C GLU A 47 12.05 -0.80 -1.27
N VAL A 48 11.33 -1.45 -0.35
CA VAL A 48 11.79 -2.68 0.31
C VAL A 48 12.05 -3.80 -0.71
N TRP A 49 11.19 -3.94 -1.72
CA TRP A 49 11.41 -4.93 -2.78
C TRP A 49 12.58 -4.58 -3.69
N SER A 50 12.81 -3.30 -3.98
CA SER A 50 13.92 -2.87 -4.82
C SER A 50 15.30 -3.00 -4.18
N ILE A 51 15.38 -3.20 -2.87
CA ILE A 51 16.64 -3.55 -2.18
C ILE A 51 17.12 -4.96 -2.56
N ASN A 52 16.21 -5.83 -2.99
CA ASN A 52 16.52 -7.23 -3.24
C ASN A 52 17.08 -7.48 -4.64
N VAL A 53 17.92 -8.51 -4.72
CA VAL A 53 18.46 -9.06 -5.98
C VAL A 53 17.99 -10.51 -6.08
N ILE A 54 17.26 -10.83 -7.14
CA ILE A 54 16.71 -12.16 -7.39
C ILE A 54 17.40 -12.73 -8.62
N ASP A 55 18.03 -13.90 -8.46
CA ASP A 55 18.71 -14.62 -9.55
C ASP A 55 19.74 -13.76 -10.30
N GLU A 56 20.51 -12.94 -9.56
CA GLU A 56 21.50 -11.98 -10.09
C GLU A 56 20.92 -10.77 -10.84
N TYR A 57 19.59 -10.62 -10.87
CA TYR A 57 18.91 -9.46 -11.43
C TYR A 57 18.38 -8.53 -10.32
N PRO A 58 18.65 -7.21 -10.39
CA PRO A 58 18.09 -6.26 -9.44
C PRO A 58 16.58 -6.18 -9.62
N VAL A 59 15.86 -6.14 -8.49
CA VAL A 59 14.40 -5.97 -8.50
C VAL A 59 14.08 -4.49 -8.70
N VAL A 60 13.21 -4.20 -9.67
CA VAL A 60 12.64 -2.87 -9.88
C VAL A 60 11.16 -2.96 -9.52
N ALA A 61 10.77 -2.28 -8.45
CA ALA A 61 9.40 -2.17 -8.00
C ALA A 61 8.98 -0.70 -7.98
N GLU A 62 7.74 -0.44 -8.40
CA GLU A 62 7.14 0.89 -8.38
C GLU A 62 5.68 0.79 -7.93
N TYR A 63 5.22 1.79 -7.19
CA TYR A 63 3.79 1.93 -6.90
C TYR A 63 3.07 2.49 -8.12
N ILE A 64 2.05 1.77 -8.59
CA ILE A 64 1.20 2.21 -9.69
C ILE A 64 -0.14 2.65 -9.10
N ASN A 65 -0.53 3.90 -9.38
CA ASN A 65 -1.84 4.40 -8.99
C ASN A 65 -2.94 3.51 -9.59
N PRO A 66 -3.87 3.00 -8.78
CA PRO A 66 -5.00 2.23 -9.31
C PRO A 66 -5.81 3.12 -10.25
N SER A 67 -6.24 2.53 -11.37
CA SER A 67 -7.07 3.25 -12.34
C SER A 67 -8.42 3.61 -11.72
N PRO A 68 -9.10 4.67 -12.22
CA PRO A 68 -10.39 5.10 -11.68
C PRO A 68 -11.48 4.02 -11.72
N MET A 69 -11.36 3.00 -12.58
CA MET A 69 -12.27 1.85 -12.59
C MET A 69 -12.13 0.95 -11.36
N LEU A 70 -10.92 0.85 -10.78
CA LEU A 70 -10.69 0.05 -9.58
C LEU A 70 -11.18 0.80 -8.32
N ASP A 71 -11.05 2.13 -8.31
CA ASP A 71 -11.63 3.00 -7.28
C ASP A 71 -13.16 2.83 -7.14
N GLU A 72 -13.89 2.67 -8.27
CA GLU A 72 -15.33 2.40 -8.23
C GLU A 72 -15.67 1.01 -7.68
N GLN A 73 -14.83 0.00 -7.95
CA GLN A 73 -15.03 -1.35 -7.42
C GLN A 73 -14.76 -1.43 -5.91
N LEU A 74 -13.74 -0.73 -5.41
CA LEU A 74 -13.44 -0.64 -3.97
C LEU A 74 -14.59 0.02 -3.20
N LYS A 75 -15.15 1.12 -3.72
CA LYS A 75 -16.32 1.78 -3.11
C LYS A 75 -17.56 0.88 -3.00
N MET A 76 -17.73 -0.10 -3.88
CA MET A 76 -18.84 -1.05 -3.81
C MET A 76 -18.62 -2.12 -2.73
N VAL A 77 -17.36 -2.45 -2.43
CA VAL A 77 -17.00 -3.41 -1.37
C VAL A 77 -17.19 -2.80 0.01
N ASP A 78 -16.80 -1.53 0.20
CA ASP A 78 -16.95 -0.83 1.50
C ASP A 78 -18.40 -0.46 1.83
N ALA A 79 -19.32 -0.57 0.86
CA ALA A 79 -20.74 -0.28 1.03
C ALA A 79 -21.60 -1.51 1.37
N THR A 80 -21.00 -2.70 1.55
CA THR A 80 -21.67 -3.97 1.88
C THR A 80 -21.31 -4.43 3.28
#